data_AF-A0A7J7QDU9-F1
#
_entry.id   AF-A0A7J7QDU9-F1
#
_cell.length_a   1.000
_cell.length_b   1.000
_cell.length_c   1.000
_cell.angle_alpha   90.00
_cell.angle_beta   90.00
_cell.angle_gamma   90.00
#
_symmetry.space_group_name_H-M   'P 1'
#
loop_
_entity.id
_entity.type
_entity.pdbx_description
1 polymer ?
#
loop_
_entity_poly.entity_id
_entity_poly.type
_entity_poly.pdbx_seq_one_letter_code
_entity_poly.pdbx_strand_id
1 'polypeptide(L)'
;MRRLVMQPAPGILNATVMSAGLDWLVHVAGLRGIKLLLVLTNGGSAAWGGMKQYTDWVDPALTVTDFYGNDTVKSVFLDFVAGIVGHTSSLTGVPLRQDPVVAGWQLAEAPAHPGHPSSEPLLGWLKQMGTFLRQKAPHQLVLSGLEGFFGQSSPHHLQHNPYTQVFDAPSPTPHAYSTLCSGTDFWQHHLLPELDIATAAVFPDKWLACSDECKLEWARAWVKAHLREALRLQKPLLLAGVGALRPQPWRRQLLAMVQREVALAVRAGHPIAGILLSGLSHPEMPDDSGWGIYDAAAAVHRQRPPLADDTTKAVAHVTWRRFANHAGLLSCLAEQARGGSNAHEQAGRPEAWVEGWQGVLQEVGRIGQLAGCADHGGAAVCGGTDEVDMGNPRTA
;
A
#
# COMPACT_ATOMS: atom_id res chain seq x y z
N MET A 1 15.01 1.41 27.02
CA MET A 1 15.27 -0.02 26.69
C MET A 1 15.20 -0.19 25.17
N ARG A 2 16.00 -1.10 24.59
CA ARG A 2 16.03 -1.34 23.13
C ARG A 2 14.73 -2.01 22.69
N ARG A 3 14.07 -1.47 21.65
CA ARG A 3 12.95 -2.17 20.99
C ARG A 3 13.43 -3.53 20.48
N LEU A 4 12.61 -4.55 20.70
CA LEU A 4 12.80 -5.84 20.06
C LEU A 4 12.40 -5.71 18.59
N VAL A 5 13.32 -6.03 17.68
CA VAL A 5 13.15 -5.93 16.23
C VAL A 5 13.26 -7.33 15.63
N MET A 6 12.31 -7.72 14.78
CA MET A 6 12.33 -9.02 14.12
C MET A 6 13.55 -9.18 13.21
N GLN A 7 13.83 -8.18 12.38
CA GLN A 7 15.00 -8.15 11.50
C GLN A 7 15.84 -6.91 11.81
N PRO A 8 16.87 -7.00 12.68
CA PRO A 8 17.71 -5.85 13.02
C PRO A 8 18.68 -5.43 11.91
N ALA A 9 19.01 -6.33 10.97
CA ALA A 9 19.92 -6.08 9.85
C ALA A 9 19.64 -7.06 8.69
N PRO A 10 20.12 -6.77 7.46
CA PRO A 10 20.05 -7.69 6.32
C PRO A 10 20.52 -9.11 6.70
N GLY A 11 19.71 -10.12 6.38
CA GLY A 11 20.03 -11.53 6.65
C GLY A 11 19.98 -11.97 8.13
N ILE A 12 19.67 -11.08 9.08
CA ILE A 12 19.63 -11.43 10.51
C ILE A 12 18.19 -11.41 11.02
N LEU A 13 17.69 -12.55 11.50
CA LEU A 13 16.43 -12.66 12.22
C LEU A 13 16.68 -12.82 13.73
N ASN A 14 15.93 -12.10 14.54
CA ASN A 14 16.03 -12.15 15.99
C ASN A 14 15.26 -13.36 16.55
N ALA A 15 15.99 -14.41 16.95
CA ALA A 15 15.42 -15.65 17.47
C ALA A 15 14.46 -15.45 18.67
N THR A 16 14.70 -14.43 19.52
CA THR A 16 13.81 -14.12 20.65
C THR A 16 12.46 -13.59 20.16
N VAL A 17 12.47 -12.71 19.15
CA VAL A 17 11.24 -12.17 18.56
C VAL A 17 10.49 -13.24 17.77
N MET A 18 11.22 -14.11 17.07
CA MET A 18 10.63 -15.24 16.36
C MET A 18 9.91 -16.18 17.34
N SER A 19 10.59 -16.62 18.40
CA SER A 19 10.02 -17.58 19.37
C SER A 19 8.92 -17.00 20.26
N ALA A 20 9.17 -15.86 20.93
CA ALA A 20 8.22 -15.27 21.87
C ALA A 20 7.14 -14.38 21.20
N GLY A 21 7.30 -14.10 19.90
CA GLY A 21 6.37 -13.34 19.08
C GLY A 21 5.64 -14.23 18.08
N LEU A 22 6.27 -14.46 16.92
CA LEU A 22 5.63 -15.10 15.77
C LEU A 22 5.24 -16.56 16.03
N ASP A 23 6.13 -17.37 16.59
CA ASP A 23 5.86 -18.79 16.89
C ASP A 23 4.71 -18.92 17.90
N TRP A 24 4.70 -18.06 18.92
CA TRP A 24 3.63 -18.02 19.91
C TRP A 24 2.29 -17.61 19.30
N LEU A 25 2.28 -16.61 18.42
CA LEU A 25 1.07 -16.21 17.69
C LEU A 25 0.53 -17.36 16.84
N VAL A 26 1.38 -18.02 16.05
CA VAL A 26 1.00 -19.17 15.21
C VAL A 26 0.48 -20.32 16.09
N HIS A 27 1.18 -20.66 17.16
CA HIS A 27 0.78 -21.72 18.07
C HIS A 27 -0.60 -21.45 18.70
N VAL A 28 -0.82 -20.26 19.27
CA VAL A 28 -2.08 -19.90 19.91
C VAL A 28 -3.22 -19.76 18.91
N ALA A 29 -2.95 -19.23 17.71
CA ALA A 29 -3.95 -19.19 16.63
C ALA A 29 -4.39 -20.62 16.25
N GLY A 30 -3.44 -21.56 16.14
CA GLY A 30 -3.73 -22.98 15.90
C GLY A 30 -4.61 -23.61 16.98
N LEU A 31 -4.29 -23.39 18.27
CA LEU A 31 -5.10 -23.87 19.39
C LEU A 31 -6.54 -23.32 19.38
N ARG A 32 -6.74 -22.15 18.76
CA ARG A 32 -8.06 -21.48 18.68
C ARG A 32 -8.75 -21.66 17.34
N GLY A 33 -8.18 -22.43 16.42
CA GLY A 33 -8.74 -22.60 15.07
C GLY A 33 -8.75 -21.33 14.22
N ILE A 34 -7.92 -20.33 14.56
CA ILE A 34 -7.79 -19.06 13.82
C ILE A 34 -6.74 -19.24 12.73
N LYS A 35 -7.05 -18.76 11.52
CA LYS A 35 -6.10 -18.72 10.40
C LYS A 35 -5.45 -17.35 10.29
N LEU A 36 -4.19 -17.32 9.88
CA LEU A 36 -3.38 -16.11 9.77
C LEU A 36 -3.08 -15.78 8.31
N LEU A 37 -3.33 -14.53 7.93
CA LEU A 37 -2.74 -13.92 6.75
C LEU A 37 -1.61 -13.00 7.24
N LEU A 38 -0.37 -13.34 6.93
CA LEU A 38 0.80 -12.63 7.43
C LEU A 38 1.30 -11.62 6.40
N VAL A 39 1.49 -10.37 6.81
CA VAL A 39 1.99 -9.29 5.94
C VAL A 39 3.51 -9.20 6.07
N LEU A 40 4.23 -9.26 4.95
CA LEU A 40 5.70 -9.38 4.93
C LEU A 40 6.43 -8.05 5.13
N THR A 41 5.86 -6.93 4.66
CA THR A 41 6.45 -5.60 4.84
C THR A 41 5.38 -4.50 4.76
N ASN A 42 5.72 -3.29 5.20
CA ASN A 42 4.85 -2.12 5.06
C ASN A 42 5.34 -1.25 3.89
N GLY A 43 4.48 -1.02 2.90
CA GLY A 43 4.76 -0.19 1.73
C GLY A 43 4.09 1.19 1.78
N GLY A 44 3.17 1.43 2.71
CA GLY A 44 2.45 2.70 2.88
C GLY A 44 3.01 3.62 3.97
N SER A 45 3.99 3.16 4.77
CA SER A 45 4.65 3.92 5.82
C SER A 45 6.01 3.33 6.19
N ALA A 46 6.81 4.07 6.97
CA ALA A 46 8.03 3.55 7.60
C ALA A 46 7.79 2.95 8.99
N ALA A 47 6.52 2.75 9.39
CA ALA A 47 6.22 2.08 10.64
C ALA A 47 6.84 0.68 10.66
N TRP A 48 7.46 0.32 11.78
CA TRP A 48 8.17 -0.96 11.95
C TRP A 48 9.33 -1.19 10.97
N GLY A 49 9.81 -0.14 10.29
CA GLY A 49 10.86 -0.18 9.27
C GLY A 49 10.28 -0.04 7.86
N GLY A 50 9.44 -1.01 7.45
CA GLY A 50 8.82 -1.03 6.13
C GLY A 50 9.81 -1.10 4.96
N MET A 51 9.33 -0.89 3.73
CA MET A 51 10.16 -0.86 2.52
C MET A 51 11.29 0.18 2.62
N LYS A 52 11.06 1.29 3.34
CA LYS A 52 12.07 2.34 3.52
C LYS A 52 13.33 1.83 4.23
N GLN A 53 13.18 0.94 5.22
CA GLN A 53 14.33 0.40 5.94
C GLN A 53 15.24 -0.44 5.04
N TYR A 54 14.65 -1.17 4.08
CA TYR A 54 15.42 -1.94 3.10
C TYR A 54 16.18 -1.05 2.14
N THR A 55 15.60 0.08 1.72
CA THR A 55 16.30 1.03 0.87
C THR A 55 17.42 1.70 1.65
N ASP A 56 17.19 2.07 2.92
CA ASP A 56 18.22 2.64 3.82
C ASP A 56 19.40 1.70 4.08
N TRP A 57 19.17 0.38 4.16
CA TRP A 57 20.26 -0.58 4.34
C TRP A 57 21.18 -0.70 3.13
N VAL A 58 20.66 -0.44 1.93
CA VAL A 58 21.45 -0.49 0.69
C VAL A 58 22.10 0.86 0.44
N ASP A 59 21.31 1.92 0.41
CA ASP A 59 21.77 3.29 0.25
C ASP A 59 20.71 4.27 0.80
N PRO A 60 21.02 5.08 1.83
CA PRO A 60 20.10 6.07 2.40
C PRO A 60 19.59 7.13 1.42
N ALA A 61 20.23 7.30 0.25
CA ALA A 61 19.74 8.16 -0.82
C ALA A 61 18.51 7.58 -1.54
N LEU A 62 18.26 6.27 -1.44
CA LEU A 62 17.15 5.59 -2.09
C LEU A 62 15.81 5.84 -1.38
N THR A 63 14.80 6.02 -2.20
CA THR A 63 13.39 6.21 -1.84
C THR A 63 12.64 4.88 -1.79
N VAL A 64 11.42 4.86 -1.23
CA VAL A 64 10.58 3.64 -1.26
C VAL A 64 10.25 3.21 -2.69
N THR A 65 10.12 4.14 -3.64
CA THR A 65 9.93 3.78 -5.06
C THR A 65 11.10 2.96 -5.64
N ASP A 66 12.33 3.15 -5.14
CA ASP A 66 13.48 2.36 -5.60
C ASP A 66 13.42 0.90 -5.13
N PHE A 67 12.62 0.59 -4.10
CA PHE A 67 12.43 -0.78 -3.59
C PHE A 67 11.89 -1.74 -4.67
N TYR A 68 11.10 -1.23 -5.61
CA TYR A 68 10.48 -2.05 -6.65
C TYR A 68 11.42 -2.33 -7.83
N GLY A 69 12.40 -1.45 -8.07
CA GLY A 69 13.32 -1.53 -9.21
C GLY A 69 14.73 -1.99 -8.88
N ASN A 70 15.25 -1.67 -7.68
CA ASN A 70 16.64 -1.94 -7.31
C ASN A 70 16.85 -3.42 -6.93
N ASP A 71 17.65 -4.14 -7.71
CA ASP A 71 17.88 -5.58 -7.52
C ASP A 71 18.55 -5.93 -6.19
N THR A 72 19.45 -5.07 -5.68
CA THR A 72 20.08 -5.28 -4.37
C THR A 72 19.05 -5.16 -3.25
N VAL A 73 18.20 -4.13 -3.29
CA VAL A 73 17.12 -3.95 -2.29
C VAL A 73 16.15 -5.15 -2.32
N LYS A 74 15.74 -5.58 -3.52
CA LYS A 74 14.89 -6.76 -3.70
C LYS A 74 15.54 -8.03 -3.18
N SER A 75 16.84 -8.23 -3.40
CA SER A 75 17.57 -9.40 -2.88
C SER A 75 17.56 -9.44 -1.36
N VAL A 76 17.85 -8.31 -0.70
CA VAL A 76 17.82 -8.23 0.78
C VAL A 76 16.43 -8.54 1.33
N PHE A 77 15.37 -8.09 0.64
CA PHE A 77 14.00 -8.44 1.01
C PHE A 77 13.68 -9.92 0.77
N LEU A 78 14.09 -10.50 -0.36
CA LEU A 78 13.87 -11.90 -0.66
C LEU A 78 14.58 -12.82 0.34
N ASP A 79 15.75 -12.45 0.83
CA ASP A 79 16.46 -13.17 1.90
C ASP A 79 15.63 -13.18 3.20
N PHE A 80 15.03 -12.05 3.56
CA PHE A 80 14.09 -11.98 4.69
C PHE A 80 12.88 -12.87 4.48
N VAL A 81 12.23 -12.80 3.31
CA VAL A 81 11.06 -13.62 2.99
C VAL A 81 11.42 -15.11 3.04
N ALA A 82 12.57 -15.50 2.51
CA ALA A 82 13.08 -16.88 2.60
C ALA A 82 13.25 -17.33 4.05
N GLY A 83 13.84 -16.46 4.89
CA GLY A 83 14.04 -16.70 6.31
C GLY A 83 12.73 -16.89 7.08
N ILE A 84 11.76 -16.00 6.89
CA ILE A 84 10.45 -16.08 7.56
C ILE A 84 9.66 -17.30 7.09
N VAL A 85 9.51 -17.48 5.78
CA VAL A 85 8.69 -18.57 5.21
C VAL A 85 9.30 -19.94 5.52
N GLY A 86 10.63 -20.03 5.55
CA GLY A 86 11.38 -21.25 5.91
C GLY A 86 11.56 -21.50 7.40
N HIS A 87 11.25 -20.52 8.26
CA HIS A 87 11.41 -20.62 9.71
C HIS A 87 10.60 -21.79 10.26
N THR A 88 11.22 -22.60 11.12
CA THR A 88 10.55 -23.68 11.84
C THR A 88 10.17 -23.19 13.21
N SER A 89 8.87 -23.18 13.50
CA SER A 89 8.37 -22.70 14.78
C SER A 89 8.96 -23.53 15.92
N SER A 90 9.55 -22.85 16.89
CA SER A 90 10.12 -23.47 18.10
C SER A 90 9.04 -24.11 19.00
N LEU A 91 7.76 -23.77 18.81
CA LEU A 91 6.65 -24.27 19.60
C LEU A 91 5.89 -25.42 18.93
N THR A 92 5.81 -25.43 17.59
CA THR A 92 5.10 -26.49 16.84
C THR A 92 6.05 -27.49 16.18
N GLY A 93 7.31 -27.12 15.97
CA GLY A 93 8.28 -27.92 15.19
C GLY A 93 8.00 -27.95 13.69
N VAL A 94 7.06 -27.13 13.20
CA VAL A 94 6.62 -27.11 11.80
C VAL A 94 7.17 -25.86 11.09
N PRO A 95 7.73 -25.98 9.87
CA PRO A 95 8.06 -24.83 9.03
C PRO A 95 6.83 -23.99 8.72
N LEU A 96 6.91 -22.66 8.81
CA LEU A 96 5.75 -21.78 8.58
C LEU A 96 5.11 -21.98 7.20
N ARG A 97 5.90 -22.30 6.17
CA ARG A 97 5.41 -22.68 4.84
C ARG A 97 4.57 -23.95 4.75
N GLN A 98 4.61 -24.79 5.79
CA GLN A 98 3.88 -26.05 5.90
C GLN A 98 2.83 -26.00 7.03
N ASP A 99 2.81 -24.93 7.83
CA ASP A 99 1.88 -24.79 8.94
C ASP A 99 0.50 -24.35 8.41
N PRO A 100 -0.56 -25.18 8.53
CA PRO A 100 -1.87 -24.85 8.02
C PRO A 100 -2.53 -23.69 8.77
N VAL A 101 -2.01 -23.24 9.91
CA VAL A 101 -2.46 -22.03 10.61
C VAL A 101 -2.18 -20.80 9.77
N VAL A 102 -1.05 -20.75 9.08
CA VAL A 102 -0.72 -19.68 8.14
C VAL A 102 -1.46 -19.96 6.83
N ALA A 103 -2.57 -19.25 6.61
CA ALA A 103 -3.40 -19.41 5.42
C ALA A 103 -2.78 -18.74 4.18
N GLY A 104 -1.97 -17.71 4.38
CA GLY A 104 -1.40 -16.96 3.27
C GLY A 104 -0.44 -15.86 3.67
N TRP A 105 0.21 -15.32 2.64
CA TRP A 105 1.20 -14.27 2.71
C TRP A 105 0.71 -13.07 1.89
N GLN A 106 0.69 -11.91 2.53
CA GLN A 106 0.49 -10.64 1.86
C GLN A 106 1.85 -10.00 1.60
N LEU A 107 2.13 -9.70 0.34
CA LEU A 107 3.42 -9.20 -0.13
C LEU A 107 3.84 -7.90 0.58
N ALA A 108 2.92 -6.95 0.70
CA ALA A 108 3.13 -5.74 1.47
C ALA A 108 1.81 -5.14 1.97
N GLU A 109 1.84 -4.29 2.99
CA GLU A 109 0.72 -3.42 3.34
C GLU A 109 0.74 -2.18 2.45
N ALA A 110 -0.34 -1.92 1.72
CA ALA A 110 -0.53 -0.72 0.91
C ALA A 110 0.68 -0.39 0.00
N PRO A 111 1.23 -1.35 -0.78
CA PRO A 111 2.28 -1.03 -1.73
C PRO A 111 1.73 -0.06 -2.78
N ALA A 112 2.51 0.98 -3.05
CA ALA A 112 2.24 1.96 -4.07
C ALA A 112 3.57 2.42 -4.68
N HIS A 113 3.53 2.84 -5.95
CA HIS A 113 4.68 3.36 -6.65
C HIS A 113 4.40 4.78 -7.19
N PRO A 114 4.36 5.79 -6.31
CA PRO A 114 3.95 7.12 -6.73
C PRO A 114 4.79 7.69 -7.86
N GLY A 115 4.14 8.40 -8.79
CA GLY A 115 4.77 8.99 -9.98
C GLY A 115 4.90 8.07 -11.19
N HIS A 116 4.36 6.84 -11.13
CA HIS A 116 4.42 5.89 -12.24
C HIS A 116 3.01 5.48 -12.69
N PRO A 117 2.34 6.27 -13.54
CA PRO A 117 0.94 6.04 -13.90
C PRO A 117 0.69 4.74 -14.68
N SER A 118 1.72 4.17 -15.32
CA SER A 118 1.64 2.86 -15.97
C SER A 118 1.63 1.69 -14.97
N SER A 119 2.01 1.91 -13.72
CA SER A 119 2.11 0.91 -12.65
C SER A 119 3.09 -0.26 -12.93
N GLU A 120 3.86 -0.20 -14.02
CA GLU A 120 4.70 -1.30 -14.51
C GLU A 120 5.77 -1.77 -13.51
N PRO A 121 6.54 -0.89 -12.82
CA PRO A 121 7.53 -1.37 -11.85
C PRO A 121 6.90 -2.14 -10.68
N LEU A 122 5.74 -1.67 -10.19
CA LEU A 122 5.00 -2.37 -9.14
C LEU A 122 4.42 -3.70 -9.64
N LEU A 123 3.88 -3.74 -10.86
CA LEU A 123 3.41 -4.98 -11.50
C LEU A 123 4.54 -6.02 -11.61
N GLY A 124 5.72 -5.59 -12.08
CA GLY A 124 6.90 -6.44 -12.19
C GLY A 124 7.36 -6.98 -10.83
N TRP A 125 7.38 -6.12 -9.81
CA TRP A 125 7.72 -6.51 -8.44
C TRP A 125 6.71 -7.52 -7.87
N LEU A 126 5.39 -7.26 -8.00
CA LEU A 126 4.34 -8.17 -7.54
C LEU A 126 4.47 -9.55 -8.18
N LYS A 127 4.73 -9.60 -9.50
CA LYS A 127 4.95 -10.85 -10.22
C LYS A 127 6.19 -11.59 -9.71
N GLN A 128 7.31 -10.88 -9.52
CA GLN A 128 8.56 -11.46 -9.03
C GLN A 128 8.39 -12.06 -7.63
N MET A 129 7.81 -11.30 -6.69
CA MET A 129 7.63 -11.75 -5.31
C MET A 129 6.56 -12.84 -5.20
N GLY A 130 5.47 -12.73 -5.96
CA GLY A 130 4.46 -13.78 -6.07
C GLY A 130 5.05 -15.09 -6.57
N THR A 131 5.86 -15.05 -7.65
CA THR A 131 6.55 -16.24 -8.19
C THR A 131 7.44 -16.89 -7.14
N PHE A 132 8.20 -16.07 -6.39
CA PHE A 132 9.05 -16.56 -5.32
C PHE A 132 8.25 -17.30 -4.24
N LEU A 133 7.13 -16.73 -3.78
CA LEU A 133 6.26 -17.39 -2.80
C LEU A 133 5.63 -18.67 -3.32
N ARG A 134 5.22 -18.73 -4.60
CA ARG A 134 4.73 -19.98 -5.20
C ARG A 134 5.75 -21.10 -5.17
N GLN A 135 7.03 -20.77 -5.30
CA GLN A 135 8.11 -21.76 -5.19
C GLN A 135 8.41 -22.14 -3.74
N LYS A 136 8.37 -21.19 -2.81
CA LYS A 136 8.80 -21.40 -1.41
C LYS A 136 7.68 -21.90 -0.49
N ALA A 137 6.43 -21.53 -0.76
CA ALA A 137 5.23 -21.82 0.02
C ALA A 137 4.04 -22.17 -0.90
N PRO A 138 4.11 -23.28 -1.67
CA PRO A 138 3.15 -23.60 -2.72
C PRO A 138 1.72 -23.89 -2.23
N HIS A 139 1.52 -24.10 -0.94
CA HIS A 139 0.22 -24.48 -0.36
C HIS A 139 -0.53 -23.31 0.29
N GLN A 140 0.08 -22.13 0.34
CA GLN A 140 -0.46 -20.96 1.02
C GLN A 140 -0.92 -19.92 0.00
N LEU A 141 -1.92 -19.14 0.39
CA LEU A 141 -2.46 -18.08 -0.45
C LEU A 141 -1.43 -16.94 -0.59
N VAL A 142 -1.43 -16.26 -1.73
CA VAL A 142 -0.61 -15.08 -1.99
C VAL A 142 -1.50 -13.89 -2.32
N LEU A 143 -1.31 -12.78 -1.60
CA LEU A 143 -2.07 -11.55 -1.73
C LEU A 143 -1.14 -10.36 -1.98
N SER A 144 -1.59 -9.36 -2.75
CA SER A 144 -0.80 -8.15 -2.99
C SER A 144 -0.74 -7.25 -1.75
N GLY A 145 -1.91 -7.05 -1.11
CA GLY A 145 -2.12 -6.05 -0.07
C GLY A 145 -2.32 -4.62 -0.58
N LEU A 146 -2.61 -4.49 -1.88
CA LEU A 146 -3.02 -3.23 -2.50
C LEU A 146 -4.26 -2.67 -1.83
N GLU A 147 -4.32 -1.34 -1.71
CA GLU A 147 -5.49 -0.63 -1.19
C GLU A 147 -6.67 -0.62 -2.17
N GLY A 148 -6.41 -0.89 -3.46
CA GLY A 148 -7.44 -1.14 -4.46
C GLY A 148 -7.69 0.00 -5.45
N PHE A 149 -6.82 0.99 -5.58
CA PHE A 149 -7.08 2.09 -6.51
C PHE A 149 -7.17 1.61 -7.97
N PHE A 150 -8.15 2.15 -8.68
CA PHE A 150 -8.36 1.88 -10.09
C PHE A 150 -7.36 2.65 -10.94
N GLY A 151 -6.81 1.98 -11.95
CA GLY A 151 -5.92 2.57 -12.95
C GLY A 151 -6.54 2.58 -14.34
N GLN A 152 -5.67 2.75 -15.35
CA GLN A 152 -6.07 2.83 -16.76
C GLN A 152 -6.77 1.57 -17.28
N SER A 153 -6.61 0.43 -16.62
CA SER A 153 -7.27 -0.82 -17.00
C SER A 153 -8.77 -0.84 -16.64
N SER A 154 -9.23 0.11 -15.81
CA SER A 154 -10.64 0.26 -15.40
C SER A 154 -11.07 1.73 -15.42
N PRO A 155 -11.03 2.40 -16.60
CA PRO A 155 -11.20 3.85 -16.70
C PRO A 155 -12.58 4.32 -16.20
N HIS A 156 -13.61 3.48 -16.36
CA HIS A 156 -14.97 3.72 -15.90
C HIS A 156 -15.13 3.68 -14.37
N HIS A 157 -14.11 3.24 -13.63
CA HIS A 157 -14.09 3.22 -12.17
C HIS A 157 -13.16 4.28 -11.55
N LEU A 158 -12.44 5.07 -12.36
CA LEU A 158 -11.56 6.13 -11.87
C LEU A 158 -12.28 7.16 -10.99
N GLN A 159 -13.54 7.45 -11.30
CA GLN A 159 -14.41 8.34 -10.50
C GLN A 159 -14.72 7.83 -9.08
N HIS A 160 -14.46 6.55 -8.79
CA HIS A 160 -14.66 5.95 -7.46
C HIS A 160 -13.41 5.98 -6.60
N ASN A 161 -12.24 6.24 -7.19
CA ASN A 161 -11.04 6.47 -6.41
C ASN A 161 -11.25 7.65 -5.44
N PRO A 162 -10.68 7.60 -4.22
CA PRO A 162 -10.79 8.71 -3.32
C PRO A 162 -10.04 9.92 -3.85
N TYR A 163 -10.64 11.09 -3.65
CA TYR A 163 -9.99 12.38 -3.83
C TYR A 163 -9.45 12.81 -2.45
N THR A 164 -8.20 12.47 -2.12
CA THR A 164 -7.57 13.03 -0.92
C THR A 164 -6.95 14.38 -1.21
N GLN A 165 -7.20 15.37 -0.36
CA GLN A 165 -6.33 16.52 -0.11
C GLN A 165 -5.26 16.16 0.92
N VAL A 166 -4.62 15.00 0.80
CA VAL A 166 -3.71 14.51 1.84
C VAL A 166 -2.32 14.59 1.29
N PHE A 167 -1.54 15.57 1.77
CA PHE A 167 -0.24 15.40 2.40
C PHE A 167 0.11 16.70 3.15
N ASP A 168 0.29 16.62 4.48
CA ASP A 168 0.72 17.74 5.34
C ASP A 168 2.04 18.35 4.85
N ALA A 169 1.93 19.41 4.05
CA ALA A 169 2.81 20.56 4.09
C ALA A 169 1.93 21.74 4.52
N PRO A 170 2.45 22.74 5.27
CA PRO A 170 1.75 23.99 5.48
C PRO A 170 1.72 24.74 4.14
N SER A 171 0.81 24.32 3.26
CA SER A 171 0.57 24.93 1.97
C SER A 171 -0.88 25.41 1.97
N PRO A 172 -1.13 26.69 1.67
CA PRO A 172 -2.49 27.25 1.61
C PRO A 172 -3.30 26.72 0.41
N THR A 173 -2.77 25.80 -0.39
CA THR A 173 -3.47 25.14 -1.49
C THR A 173 -3.61 23.63 -1.22
N PRO A 174 -4.83 23.08 -1.21
CA PRO A 174 -5.05 21.65 -1.02
C PRO A 174 -4.63 20.88 -2.28
N HIS A 175 -3.50 20.20 -2.23
CA HIS A 175 -2.97 19.48 -3.38
C HIS A 175 -3.63 18.10 -3.53
N ALA A 176 -4.18 17.85 -4.71
CA ALA A 176 -4.94 16.67 -5.07
C ALA A 176 -4.06 15.41 -5.12
N TYR A 177 -4.40 14.43 -4.30
CA TYR A 177 -4.00 13.05 -4.50
C TYR A 177 -4.59 12.56 -5.82
N SER A 178 -3.70 12.29 -6.78
CA SER A 178 -4.07 11.52 -7.95
C SER A 178 -3.80 10.05 -7.67
N THR A 179 -4.85 9.29 -7.43
CA THR A 179 -4.80 7.82 -7.41
C THR A 179 -4.20 7.24 -8.68
N LEU A 180 -4.33 7.93 -9.81
CA LEU A 180 -3.64 7.57 -11.06
C LEU A 180 -2.11 7.68 -10.90
N CYS A 181 -1.63 8.67 -10.16
CA CYS A 181 -0.21 8.82 -9.85
C CYS A 181 0.22 8.01 -8.62
N SER A 182 -0.64 7.17 -8.02
CA SER A 182 -0.22 6.23 -6.96
C SER A 182 0.61 5.07 -7.51
N GLY A 183 0.57 4.86 -8.83
CA GLY A 183 1.21 3.73 -9.49
C GLY A 183 0.59 2.39 -9.15
N THR A 184 -0.71 2.38 -8.84
CA THR A 184 -1.50 1.17 -8.61
C THR A 184 -2.61 1.03 -9.65
N ASP A 185 -2.92 -0.21 -10.06
CA ASP A 185 -4.06 -0.53 -10.91
C ASP A 185 -4.67 -1.84 -10.41
N PHE A 186 -5.83 -1.73 -9.74
CA PHE A 186 -6.53 -2.87 -9.14
C PHE A 186 -6.71 -4.04 -10.11
N TRP A 187 -7.11 -3.77 -11.35
CA TRP A 187 -7.39 -4.84 -12.30
C TRP A 187 -6.09 -5.46 -12.81
N GLN A 188 -5.15 -4.64 -13.29
CA GLN A 188 -3.90 -5.11 -13.89
C GLN A 188 -3.08 -5.92 -12.88
N HIS A 189 -2.96 -5.43 -11.65
CA HIS A 189 -2.16 -6.08 -10.62
C HIS A 189 -2.79 -7.38 -10.14
N HIS A 190 -4.11 -7.43 -9.97
CA HIS A 190 -4.76 -8.67 -9.53
C HIS A 190 -4.99 -9.67 -10.66
N LEU A 191 -4.74 -9.34 -11.93
CA LEU A 191 -4.76 -10.31 -13.02
C LEU A 191 -3.61 -11.33 -12.94
N LEU A 192 -2.52 -10.99 -12.26
CA LEU A 192 -1.34 -11.86 -12.08
C LEU A 192 -1.71 -13.26 -11.55
N PRO A 193 -1.37 -14.36 -12.24
CA PRO A 193 -1.72 -15.72 -11.80
C PRO A 193 -1.07 -16.10 -10.45
N GLU A 194 0.01 -15.42 -10.08
CA GLU A 194 0.70 -15.64 -8.82
C GLU A 194 -0.12 -15.18 -7.61
N LEU A 195 -1.13 -14.31 -7.78
CA LEU A 195 -1.98 -13.80 -6.71
C LEU A 195 -3.34 -14.52 -6.67
N ASP A 196 -3.67 -15.14 -5.53
CA ASP A 196 -4.91 -15.94 -5.37
C ASP A 196 -6.15 -15.08 -5.12
N ILE A 197 -5.97 -14.00 -4.35
CA ILE A 197 -7.07 -13.19 -3.82
C ILE A 197 -6.81 -11.74 -4.20
N ALA A 198 -7.83 -11.09 -4.76
CA ALA A 198 -7.81 -9.66 -4.98
C ALA A 198 -8.04 -8.92 -3.67
N THR A 199 -7.24 -7.88 -3.38
CA THR A 199 -7.37 -7.09 -2.15
C THR A 199 -7.77 -5.66 -2.44
N ALA A 200 -8.66 -5.15 -1.60
CA ALA A 200 -8.96 -3.72 -1.51
C ALA A 200 -9.19 -3.35 -0.04
N ALA A 201 -8.94 -2.09 0.30
CA ALA A 201 -9.19 -1.55 1.62
C ALA A 201 -10.38 -0.57 1.59
N VAL A 202 -10.93 -0.25 2.76
CA VAL A 202 -12.03 0.71 2.92
C VAL A 202 -11.72 1.56 4.15
N PHE A 203 -11.05 2.69 3.93
CA PHE A 203 -10.67 3.64 4.98
C PHE A 203 -11.11 5.08 4.63
N PRO A 204 -12.43 5.39 4.65
CA PRO A 204 -12.93 6.71 4.25
C PRO A 204 -12.33 7.86 5.08
N ASP A 205 -12.06 7.64 6.37
CA ASP A 205 -11.42 8.66 7.23
C ASP A 205 -9.94 8.89 6.91
N LYS A 206 -9.26 7.89 6.31
CA LYS A 206 -7.89 8.06 5.79
C LYS A 206 -7.92 8.82 4.47
N TRP A 207 -9.00 8.70 3.71
CA TRP A 207 -9.03 9.03 2.29
C TRP A 207 -9.91 10.22 1.90
N LEU A 208 -10.73 10.75 2.81
CA LEU A 208 -11.69 11.81 2.47
C LEU A 208 -11.77 12.86 3.57
N ALA A 209 -11.73 14.12 3.16
CA ALA A 209 -11.99 15.28 4.02
C ALA A 209 -13.41 15.82 3.76
N CYS A 210 -14.44 15.01 4.02
CA CYS A 210 -15.86 15.40 3.89
C CYS A 210 -16.73 14.85 5.04
N SER A 211 -18.04 15.13 5.00
CA SER A 211 -18.97 14.63 6.03
C SER A 211 -19.09 13.10 6.04
N ASP A 212 -19.61 12.56 7.14
CA ASP A 212 -19.80 11.11 7.28
C ASP A 212 -20.79 10.56 6.24
N GLU A 213 -21.82 11.32 5.85
CA GLU A 213 -22.75 10.95 4.78
C GLU A 213 -22.02 10.84 3.43
N CYS A 214 -21.18 11.81 3.09
CA CYS A 214 -20.35 11.79 1.89
C CYS A 214 -19.40 10.59 1.89
N LYS A 215 -18.73 10.31 3.02
CA LYS A 215 -17.88 9.13 3.18
C LYS A 215 -18.66 7.83 2.99
N LEU A 216 -19.91 7.74 3.45
CA LEU A 216 -20.74 6.54 3.30
C LEU A 216 -21.14 6.29 1.86
N GLU A 217 -21.55 7.35 1.16
CA GLU A 217 -21.93 7.29 -0.24
C GLU A 217 -20.73 6.86 -1.09
N TRP A 218 -19.58 7.49 -0.87
CA TRP A 218 -18.33 7.12 -1.50
C TRP A 218 -17.96 5.66 -1.21
N ALA A 219 -17.97 5.24 0.06
CA ALA A 219 -17.60 3.88 0.45
C ALA A 219 -18.51 2.83 -0.19
N ARG A 220 -19.81 3.13 -0.32
CA ARG A 220 -20.76 2.25 -1.02
C ARG A 220 -20.43 2.11 -2.50
N ALA A 221 -20.12 3.23 -3.18
CA ALA A 221 -19.73 3.20 -4.58
C ALA A 221 -18.41 2.45 -4.79
N TRP A 222 -17.41 2.73 -3.94
CA TRP A 222 -16.11 2.05 -3.90
C TRP A 222 -16.25 0.53 -3.75
N VAL A 223 -16.98 0.07 -2.73
CA VAL A 223 -17.19 -1.36 -2.48
C VAL A 223 -17.93 -2.01 -3.65
N LYS A 224 -18.99 -1.38 -4.17
CA LYS A 224 -19.72 -1.92 -5.33
C LYS A 224 -18.86 -2.05 -6.58
N ALA A 225 -17.97 -1.11 -6.85
CA ALA A 225 -17.04 -1.19 -7.97
C ALA A 225 -16.11 -2.39 -7.83
N HIS A 226 -15.49 -2.57 -6.66
CA HIS A 226 -14.62 -3.71 -6.38
C HIS A 226 -15.34 -5.06 -6.46
N LEU A 227 -16.58 -5.15 -5.97
CA LEU A 227 -17.39 -6.37 -6.07
C LEU A 227 -17.67 -6.76 -7.53
N ARG A 228 -17.84 -5.77 -8.42
CA ARG A 228 -18.02 -6.01 -9.86
C ARG A 228 -16.71 -6.42 -10.53
N GLU A 229 -15.62 -5.74 -10.20
CA GLU A 229 -14.32 -6.06 -10.77
C GLU A 229 -13.80 -7.41 -10.31
N ALA A 230 -14.07 -7.83 -9.07
CA ALA A 230 -13.77 -9.18 -8.61
C ALA A 230 -14.50 -10.27 -9.42
N LEU A 231 -15.79 -10.02 -9.73
CA LEU A 231 -16.56 -10.90 -10.61
C LEU A 231 -15.97 -10.91 -12.02
N ARG A 232 -15.59 -9.75 -12.57
CA ARG A 232 -14.94 -9.68 -13.88
C ARG A 232 -13.59 -10.43 -13.87
N LEU A 233 -12.80 -10.32 -12.79
CA LEU A 233 -11.49 -10.98 -12.61
C LEU A 233 -11.62 -12.48 -12.47
N GLN A 234 -12.81 -12.98 -12.07
CA GLN A 234 -13.01 -14.35 -11.61
C GLN A 234 -12.05 -14.72 -10.47
N LYS A 235 -11.74 -13.75 -9.59
CA LYS A 235 -10.88 -13.94 -8.43
C LYS A 235 -11.58 -13.56 -7.13
N PRO A 236 -11.42 -14.34 -6.05
CA PRO A 236 -11.98 -14.00 -4.75
C PRO A 236 -11.52 -12.61 -4.28
N LEU A 237 -12.46 -11.75 -3.87
CA LEU A 237 -12.18 -10.46 -3.26
C LEU A 237 -12.11 -10.56 -1.74
N LEU A 238 -11.03 -10.07 -1.15
CA LEU A 238 -10.93 -9.78 0.26
C LEU A 238 -10.91 -8.27 0.46
N LEU A 239 -11.88 -7.75 1.20
CA LEU A 239 -11.78 -6.39 1.76
C LEU A 239 -10.80 -6.44 2.94
N ALA A 240 -9.50 -6.37 2.63
CA ALA A 240 -8.36 -6.67 3.51
C ALA A 240 -8.03 -5.52 4.49
N GLY A 241 -9.07 -4.86 4.98
CA GLY A 241 -8.96 -3.71 5.87
C GLY A 241 -10.18 -2.82 5.71
N VAL A 242 -11.12 -2.92 6.63
CA VAL A 242 -12.29 -2.04 6.71
C VAL A 242 -12.28 -1.36 8.06
N GLY A 243 -12.33 -0.04 8.07
CA GLY A 243 -12.34 0.71 9.31
C GLY A 243 -12.82 2.14 9.13
N ALA A 244 -13.12 2.76 10.26
CA ALA A 244 -13.32 4.20 10.40
C ALA A 244 -12.67 4.65 11.71
N LEU A 245 -12.17 5.87 11.77
CA LEU A 245 -11.75 6.52 13.02
C LEU A 245 -12.94 6.64 13.99
N ARG A 246 -12.70 7.01 15.23
CA ARG A 246 -13.76 7.19 16.23
C ARG A 246 -14.65 8.39 15.86
N PRO A 247 -15.80 8.13 15.21
CA PRO A 247 -17.13 8.30 15.79
C PRO A 247 -17.93 6.96 15.79
N GLN A 248 -18.44 6.57 16.96
CA GLN A 248 -19.11 5.26 17.18
C GLN A 248 -20.37 5.00 16.31
N PRO A 249 -21.23 5.98 15.99
CA PRO A 249 -22.39 5.75 15.12
C PRO A 249 -21.99 5.57 13.65
N TRP A 250 -21.12 6.45 13.14
CA TRP A 250 -20.61 6.44 11.78
C TRP A 250 -19.94 5.11 11.43
N ARG A 251 -19.01 4.64 12.28
CA ARG A 251 -18.33 3.34 12.09
C ARG A 251 -19.32 2.19 11.95
N ARG A 252 -20.36 2.15 12.79
CA ARG A 252 -21.39 1.10 12.70
C ARG A 252 -22.17 1.15 11.40
N GLN A 253 -22.50 2.34 10.90
CA GLN A 253 -23.17 2.51 9.61
C GLN A 253 -22.30 2.02 8.45
N LEU A 254 -20.99 2.36 8.46
CA LEU A 254 -20.03 1.86 7.47
C LEU A 254 -19.97 0.32 7.48
N LEU A 255 -19.74 -0.28 8.65
CA LEU A 255 -19.62 -1.74 8.76
C LEU A 255 -20.90 -2.46 8.34
N ALA A 256 -22.06 -1.98 8.77
CA ALA A 256 -23.34 -2.55 8.37
C ALA A 256 -23.59 -2.43 6.86
N MET A 257 -23.20 -1.30 6.25
CA MET A 257 -23.28 -1.09 4.80
C MET A 257 -22.38 -2.07 4.05
N VAL A 258 -21.10 -2.20 4.44
CA VAL A 258 -20.15 -3.11 3.79
C VAL A 258 -20.62 -4.56 3.90
N GLN A 259 -21.05 -4.99 5.08
CA GLN A 259 -21.60 -6.34 5.29
C GLN A 259 -22.81 -6.61 4.40
N ARG A 260 -23.72 -5.63 4.26
CA ARG A 260 -24.91 -5.76 3.41
C ARG A 260 -24.55 -5.92 1.94
N GLU A 261 -23.67 -5.07 1.41
CA GLU A 261 -23.26 -5.12 0.00
C GLU A 261 -22.51 -6.42 -0.32
N VAL A 262 -21.61 -6.86 0.57
CA VAL A 262 -20.92 -8.16 0.44
C VAL A 262 -21.91 -9.33 0.47
N ALA A 263 -22.86 -9.34 1.42
CA ALA A 263 -23.86 -10.40 1.50
C ALA A 263 -24.77 -10.46 0.26
N LEU A 264 -25.08 -9.31 -0.35
CA LEU A 264 -25.80 -9.26 -1.62
C LEU A 264 -24.96 -9.85 -2.76
N ALA A 265 -23.68 -9.50 -2.86
CA ALA A 265 -22.79 -10.03 -3.89
C ALA A 265 -22.57 -11.54 -3.75
N VAL A 266 -22.39 -12.05 -2.53
CA VAL A 266 -22.28 -13.50 -2.25
C VAL A 266 -23.55 -14.24 -2.71
N ARG A 267 -24.73 -13.72 -2.39
CA ARG A 267 -26.01 -14.30 -2.87
C ARG A 267 -26.16 -14.26 -4.39
N ALA A 268 -25.55 -13.29 -5.04
CA ALA A 268 -25.49 -13.18 -6.49
C ALA A 268 -24.39 -14.04 -7.13
N GLY A 269 -23.64 -14.83 -6.34
CA GLY A 269 -22.60 -15.73 -6.84
C GLY A 269 -21.25 -15.05 -7.14
N HIS A 270 -21.00 -13.84 -6.60
CA HIS A 270 -19.70 -13.19 -6.76
C HIS A 270 -18.61 -13.95 -5.97
N PRO A 271 -17.36 -14.01 -6.48
CA PRO A 271 -16.25 -14.64 -5.77
C PRO A 271 -15.76 -13.71 -4.64
N ILE A 272 -16.23 -13.91 -3.41
CA ILE A 272 -15.84 -13.09 -2.25
C ILE A 272 -15.15 -13.97 -1.21
N ALA A 273 -13.92 -13.60 -0.84
CA ALA A 273 -13.14 -14.25 0.20
C ALA A 273 -13.50 -13.74 1.61
N GLY A 274 -13.94 -12.49 1.75
CA GLY A 274 -14.46 -11.96 3.01
C GLY A 274 -14.13 -10.51 3.30
N ILE A 275 -14.28 -10.14 4.57
CA ILE A 275 -14.00 -8.80 5.11
C ILE A 275 -13.09 -8.96 6.32
N LEU A 276 -12.00 -8.19 6.37
CA LEU A 276 -11.15 -8.05 7.56
C LEU A 276 -11.33 -6.65 8.15
N LEU A 277 -11.68 -6.60 9.44
CA LEU A 277 -11.77 -5.35 10.17
C LEU A 277 -10.38 -4.89 10.60
N SER A 278 -10.08 -3.60 10.42
CA SER A 278 -8.86 -3.01 10.96
C SER A 278 -9.08 -2.55 12.40
N GLY A 279 -8.13 -2.86 13.28
CA GLY A 279 -8.08 -2.31 14.63
C GLY A 279 -8.68 -3.18 15.73
N LEU A 280 -8.90 -4.49 15.53
CA LEU A 280 -9.26 -5.37 16.65
C LEU A 280 -8.16 -5.35 17.72
N SER A 281 -8.51 -4.94 18.93
CA SER A 281 -7.55 -4.76 20.03
C SER A 281 -8.13 -5.28 21.35
N HIS A 282 -7.25 -5.69 22.26
CA HIS A 282 -7.63 -6.11 23.60
C HIS A 282 -8.08 -4.89 24.41
N PRO A 283 -9.12 -4.97 25.27
CA PRO A 283 -9.65 -3.81 26.02
C PRO A 283 -8.64 -3.04 26.87
N GLU A 284 -7.59 -3.71 27.32
CA GLU A 284 -6.52 -3.10 28.12
C GLU A 284 -5.43 -2.40 27.28
N MET A 285 -5.44 -2.57 25.95
CA MET A 285 -4.47 -1.94 25.07
C MET A 285 -4.91 -0.50 24.74
N PRO A 286 -3.99 0.48 24.87
CA PRO A 286 -4.31 1.87 24.54
C PRO A 286 -4.72 2.01 23.07
N ASP A 287 -5.77 2.80 22.82
CA ASP A 287 -6.18 3.15 21.45
C ASP A 287 -5.34 4.31 20.90
N ASP A 288 -4.06 4.05 20.64
CA ASP A 288 -3.13 5.08 20.15
C ASP A 288 -3.44 5.54 18.71
N SER A 289 -4.25 4.77 17.98
CA SER A 289 -4.53 5.00 16.55
C SER A 289 -5.91 5.59 16.28
N GLY A 290 -6.86 5.45 17.21
CA GLY A 290 -8.27 5.83 17.01
C GLY A 290 -9.06 4.81 16.19
N TRP A 291 -8.44 3.71 15.75
CA TRP A 291 -9.06 2.64 14.98
C TRP A 291 -9.52 1.47 15.85
N GLY A 292 -9.22 1.49 17.16
CA GLY A 292 -9.53 0.40 18.09
C GLY A 292 -10.99 -0.07 18.05
N ILE A 293 -11.17 -1.38 17.88
CA ILE A 293 -12.39 -2.13 18.08
C ILE A 293 -12.12 -3.11 19.22
N TYR A 294 -12.89 -2.99 20.28
CA TYR A 294 -12.68 -3.72 21.51
C TYR A 294 -13.78 -4.76 21.71
N ASP A 295 -13.39 -6.00 21.95
CA ASP A 295 -14.30 -7.03 22.40
C ASP A 295 -14.39 -7.00 23.93
N ALA A 296 -15.56 -6.59 24.45
CA ALA A 296 -15.82 -6.52 25.89
C ALA A 296 -15.71 -7.90 26.59
N ALA A 297 -15.83 -9.01 25.85
CA ALA A 297 -15.73 -10.37 26.41
C ALA A 297 -14.28 -10.91 26.49
N ALA A 298 -13.30 -10.26 25.85
CA ALA A 298 -11.95 -10.80 25.65
C ALA A 298 -10.97 -10.58 26.84
N ALA A 299 -11.40 -9.93 27.93
CA ALA A 299 -10.55 -9.49 29.04
C ALA A 299 -9.91 -10.59 29.92
N VAL A 300 -9.99 -11.88 29.55
CA VAL A 300 -9.78 -13.01 30.49
C VAL A 300 -8.54 -13.87 30.22
N HIS A 301 -7.74 -13.64 29.16
CA HIS A 301 -6.65 -14.56 28.83
C HIS A 301 -5.26 -13.92 28.72
N ARG A 302 -4.55 -13.82 29.85
CA ARG A 302 -3.09 -13.64 29.89
C ARG A 302 -2.39 -14.99 30.08
N GLN A 303 -1.91 -15.58 28.98
CA GLN A 303 -0.91 -16.67 29.00
C GLN A 303 0.18 -16.45 27.94
N ARG A 304 0.68 -15.21 27.84
CA ARG A 304 1.87 -14.90 27.05
C ARG A 304 3.10 -14.89 27.97
N PRO A 305 4.25 -15.47 27.59
CA PRO A 305 5.50 -15.21 28.27
C PRO A 305 5.78 -13.69 28.31
N PRO A 306 6.34 -13.14 29.39
CA PRO A 306 6.62 -11.71 29.46
C PRO A 306 7.62 -11.34 28.36
N LEU A 307 7.18 -10.49 27.42
CA LEU A 307 8.10 -9.71 26.61
C LEU A 307 8.49 -8.46 27.42
N ALA A 308 9.76 -8.08 27.36
CA ALA A 308 10.22 -6.85 27.98
C ALA A 308 9.39 -5.65 27.46
N ASP A 309 8.87 -4.85 28.41
CA ASP A 309 8.01 -3.66 28.28
C ASP A 309 7.67 -3.18 26.86
N ASP A 310 6.41 -3.42 26.48
CA ASP A 310 5.77 -2.89 25.28
C ASP A 310 5.47 -1.40 25.47
N THR A 311 6.39 -0.54 25.02
CA THR A 311 6.18 0.90 24.96
C THR A 311 5.86 1.30 23.53
N THR A 312 4.56 1.41 23.21
CA THR A 312 4.11 2.13 22.02
C THR A 312 4.54 3.59 22.11
N LYS A 313 5.33 4.07 21.14
CA LYS A 313 5.28 5.47 20.65
C LYS A 313 6.19 5.73 19.46
N ALA A 314 5.75 6.66 18.60
CA ALA A 314 6.42 7.24 17.44
C ALA A 314 6.50 6.37 16.17
N VAL A 315 5.45 6.49 15.34
CA VAL A 315 5.61 6.48 13.88
C VAL A 315 6.43 7.73 13.56
N ALA A 316 7.65 7.57 13.03
CA ALA A 316 8.40 8.72 12.56
C ALA A 316 7.66 9.31 11.35
N HIS A 317 7.36 10.61 11.38
CA HIS A 317 6.93 11.34 10.17
C HIS A 317 8.11 11.37 9.20
N VAL A 318 8.16 10.40 8.29
CA VAL A 318 9.13 10.38 7.18
C VAL A 318 8.70 11.42 6.15
N THR A 319 9.63 12.27 5.73
CA THR A 319 9.36 13.29 4.71
C THR A 319 9.17 12.63 3.34
N TRP A 320 8.22 13.15 2.54
CA TRP A 320 7.85 12.61 1.23
C TRP A 320 9.02 12.42 0.27
N ARG A 321 10.04 13.28 0.34
CA ARG A 321 11.28 13.16 -0.44
C ARG A 321 11.98 11.81 -0.27
N ARG A 322 11.80 11.15 0.88
CA ARG A 322 12.36 9.83 1.18
C ARG A 322 11.44 8.69 0.79
N PHE A 323 10.18 8.97 0.48
CA PHE A 323 9.18 7.97 0.16
C PHE A 323 8.99 7.81 -1.35
N ALA A 324 8.94 8.91 -2.10
CA ALA A 324 8.72 8.88 -3.54
C ALA A 324 9.76 9.71 -4.28
N ASN A 325 10.05 9.29 -5.51
CA ASN A 325 10.74 10.13 -6.49
C ASN A 325 9.87 11.37 -6.82
N HIS A 326 10.29 12.51 -6.30
CA HIS A 326 9.54 13.77 -6.43
C HIS A 326 9.42 14.22 -7.89
N ALA A 327 10.45 14.03 -8.72
CA ALA A 327 10.41 14.40 -10.13
C ALA A 327 9.39 13.56 -10.91
N GLY A 328 9.35 12.25 -10.66
CA GLY A 328 8.36 11.36 -11.28
C GLY A 328 6.92 11.73 -10.88
N LEU A 329 6.68 12.02 -9.60
CA LEU A 329 5.37 12.46 -9.13
C LEU A 329 4.93 13.76 -9.81
N LEU A 330 5.81 14.76 -9.89
CA LEU A 330 5.53 16.03 -10.54
C LEU A 330 5.27 15.87 -12.04
N SER A 331 6.04 15.02 -12.73
CA SER A 331 5.81 14.71 -14.14
C SER A 331 4.43 14.10 -14.36
N CYS A 332 4.05 13.12 -13.53
CA CYS A 332 2.73 12.51 -13.60
C CYS A 332 1.61 13.54 -13.38
N LEU A 333 1.74 14.38 -12.36
CA LEU A 333 0.76 15.44 -12.08
C LEU A 333 0.68 16.46 -13.23
N ALA A 334 1.80 16.82 -13.85
CA ALA A 334 1.84 17.71 -15.00
C ALA A 334 1.19 17.11 -16.26
N GLU A 335 1.41 15.82 -16.54
CA GLU A 335 0.73 15.11 -17.62
C GLU A 335 -0.77 15.04 -17.40
N GLN A 336 -1.20 14.77 -16.16
CA GLN A 336 -2.63 14.81 -15.80
C GLN A 336 -3.21 16.21 -16.00
N ALA A 337 -2.46 17.28 -15.68
CA ALA A 337 -2.91 18.65 -15.93
C ALA A 337 -3.17 18.91 -17.42
N ARG A 338 -2.26 18.45 -18.28
CA ARG A 338 -2.37 18.60 -19.75
C ARG A 338 -3.48 17.72 -20.35
N GLY A 339 -3.73 16.55 -19.77
CA GLY A 339 -4.84 15.68 -20.18
C GLY A 339 -6.21 16.20 -19.73
N GLY A 340 -6.29 16.76 -18.52
CA GLY A 340 -7.50 17.33 -17.95
C GLY A 340 -7.99 18.61 -18.64
N SER A 341 -7.08 19.46 -19.12
CA SER A 341 -7.44 20.63 -19.92
C SER A 341 -8.14 20.26 -21.23
N ASN A 342 -7.77 19.14 -21.85
CA ASN A 342 -8.40 18.66 -23.09
C ASN A 342 -9.74 17.95 -22.83
N ALA A 343 -9.93 17.35 -21.64
CA ALA A 343 -11.19 16.72 -21.26
C ALA A 343 -12.26 17.73 -20.81
N HIS A 344 -11.84 18.89 -20.26
CA HIS A 344 -12.75 19.95 -19.81
C HIS A 344 -13.52 20.65 -20.95
N GLU A 345 -13.01 20.66 -22.18
CA GLU A 345 -13.78 21.13 -23.35
C GLU A 345 -14.99 20.24 -23.67
N GLN A 346 -15.04 19.01 -23.15
CA GLN A 346 -16.12 18.05 -23.44
C GLN A 346 -17.13 17.84 -22.29
N ALA A 347 -16.79 18.21 -21.05
CA ALA A 347 -17.64 17.96 -19.87
C ALA A 347 -17.88 19.25 -19.07
N GLY A 348 -18.95 19.98 -19.40
CA GLY A 348 -19.27 21.31 -18.90
C GLY A 348 -19.62 21.44 -17.41
N ARG A 349 -18.61 21.40 -16.51
CA ARG A 349 -18.70 21.94 -15.13
C ARG A 349 -17.35 22.54 -14.68
N PRO A 350 -17.17 23.89 -14.61
CA PRO A 350 -15.83 24.47 -14.58
C PRO A 350 -15.28 24.94 -13.21
N GLU A 351 -16.10 25.28 -12.22
CA GLU A 351 -15.65 26.36 -11.32
C GLU A 351 -14.86 25.92 -10.08
N ALA A 352 -15.18 24.78 -9.46
CA ALA A 352 -14.47 24.34 -8.24
C ALA A 352 -13.14 23.61 -8.49
N TRP A 353 -12.89 23.16 -9.72
CA TRP A 353 -11.69 22.39 -10.06
C TRP A 353 -10.51 23.30 -10.42
N VAL A 354 -10.75 24.42 -11.11
CA VAL A 354 -9.73 25.27 -11.75
C VAL A 354 -8.82 26.00 -10.75
N GLU A 355 -9.30 26.37 -9.56
CA GLU A 355 -8.52 27.16 -8.59
C GLU A 355 -7.35 26.38 -7.97
N GLY A 356 -7.48 25.06 -7.77
CA GLY A 356 -6.37 24.21 -7.29
C GLY A 356 -5.27 23.98 -8.34
N TRP A 357 -5.60 24.07 -9.63
CA TRP A 357 -4.70 23.75 -10.74
C TRP A 357 -3.64 24.81 -11.02
N GLN A 358 -3.94 26.09 -10.78
CA GLN A 358 -2.96 27.16 -10.96
C GLN A 358 -1.78 27.02 -9.99
N GLY A 359 -2.02 26.55 -8.75
CA GLY A 359 -0.96 26.28 -7.77
C GLY A 359 -0.02 25.15 -8.20
N VAL A 360 -0.57 24.08 -8.80
CA VAL A 360 0.22 22.97 -9.35
C VAL A 360 1.10 23.43 -10.51
N LEU A 361 0.55 24.21 -11.44
CA LEU A 361 1.29 24.75 -12.59
C LEU A 361 2.39 25.73 -12.16
N GLN A 362 2.15 26.54 -11.12
CA GLN A 362 3.16 27.44 -10.55
C GLN A 362 4.32 26.68 -9.89
N GLU A 363 4.04 25.62 -9.11
CA GLU A 363 5.10 24.82 -8.49
C GLU A 363 5.89 24.00 -9.52
N VAL A 364 5.22 23.47 -10.55
CA VAL A 364 5.89 22.84 -11.70
C VAL A 364 6.80 23.84 -12.43
N GLY A 365 6.33 25.07 -12.67
CA GLY A 365 7.12 26.13 -13.28
C GLY A 365 8.34 26.51 -12.43
N ARG A 366 8.18 26.61 -11.11
CA ARG A 366 9.26 26.91 -10.16
C ARG A 366 10.34 25.82 -10.15
N ILE A 367 9.93 24.55 -10.30
CA ILE A 367 10.85 23.41 -10.33
C ILE A 367 11.55 23.29 -11.68
N GLY A 368 10.87 23.58 -12.80
CA GLY A 368 11.48 23.69 -14.11
C GLY A 368 12.60 24.74 -14.16
N GLN A 369 12.41 25.87 -13.48
CA GLN A 369 13.43 26.91 -13.32
C GLN A 369 14.61 26.46 -12.44
N LEU A 370 14.38 25.66 -11.41
CA LEU A 370 15.43 25.08 -10.56
C LEU A 370 16.23 23.96 -11.26
N ALA A 371 15.62 23.27 -12.23
CA ALA A 371 16.26 22.27 -13.08
C ALA A 371 16.95 22.87 -14.32
N GLY A 372 17.09 24.21 -14.40
CA GLY A 372 17.82 24.88 -15.47
C GLY A 372 17.09 24.94 -16.82
N CYS A 373 15.80 24.63 -16.88
CA CYS A 373 15.01 24.80 -18.10
C CYS A 373 14.55 26.27 -18.19
N ALA A 374 15.27 27.06 -18.99
CA ALA A 374 14.83 28.41 -19.35
C ALA A 374 13.73 28.33 -20.42
N ASP A 375 12.61 29.00 -20.16
CA ASP A 375 11.50 29.13 -21.09
C ASP A 375 11.84 30.17 -22.17
N HIS A 376 12.12 29.71 -23.37
CA HIS A 376 12.25 30.56 -24.56
C HIS A 376 11.15 30.20 -25.54
N GLY A 377 9.97 30.78 -25.31
CA GLY A 377 8.89 30.97 -26.28
C GLY A 377 8.75 29.89 -27.35
N GLY A 378 8.04 28.81 -27.03
CA GLY A 378 7.36 27.97 -28.03
C GLY A 378 7.94 26.58 -28.30
N ALA A 379 9.11 26.21 -27.79
CA ALA A 379 9.59 24.82 -27.83
C ALA A 379 10.57 24.53 -26.67
N ALA A 380 10.24 23.56 -25.82
CA ALA A 380 11.13 23.12 -24.75
C ALA A 380 12.21 22.19 -25.31
N VAL A 381 13.47 22.61 -25.26
CA VAL A 381 14.64 21.74 -25.48
C VAL A 381 15.36 21.57 -24.16
N CYS A 382 15.30 20.36 -23.59
CA CYS A 382 16.06 19.99 -22.40
C CYS A 382 17.46 19.53 -22.85
N GLY A 383 18.50 20.25 -22.45
CA GLY A 383 19.89 19.90 -22.80
C GLY A 383 20.32 18.61 -22.12
N GLY A 384 20.46 17.54 -22.91
CA GLY A 384 21.32 16.40 -22.60
C GLY A 384 22.46 16.40 -23.62
N THR A 385 23.69 16.57 -23.17
CA THR A 385 24.88 16.32 -23.99
C THR A 385 25.89 15.56 -23.15
N ASP A 386 25.77 14.23 -23.15
CA ASP A 386 26.94 13.35 -23.16
C ASP A 386 26.98 12.72 -24.55
N GLU A 387 27.42 13.51 -25.53
CA GLU A 387 27.88 13.00 -26.81
C GLU A 387 29.28 12.43 -26.58
N VAL A 388 29.37 11.10 -26.59
CA VAL A 388 30.64 10.37 -26.62
C VAL A 388 31.29 10.65 -27.96
N ASP A 389 32.28 11.54 -27.97
CA ASP A 389 33.13 11.82 -29.13
C ASP A 389 34.00 10.58 -29.43
N MET A 390 33.60 9.84 -30.47
CA MET A 390 34.37 8.74 -31.03
C MET A 390 35.50 9.30 -31.91
N GLY A 391 36.68 9.43 -31.31
CA GLY A 391 37.91 9.77 -32.02
C GLY A 391 38.22 8.81 -33.17
N ASN A 392 38.64 9.38 -34.31
CA ASN A 392 39.27 8.68 -35.43
C ASN A 392 40.45 9.55 -35.96
N PRO A 393 41.45 9.00 -36.68
CA PRO A 393 42.85 9.21 -36.33
C PRO A 393 43.64 9.89 -37.47
N ARG A 394 44.93 10.13 -37.19
CA ARG A 394 46.08 10.30 -38.11
C ARG A 394 46.59 11.71 -38.40
N THR A 395 47.93 11.76 -38.40
CA THR A 395 48.89 12.69 -39.03
C THR A 395 48.96 14.09 -38.40
N ALA A 396 50.10 14.62 -37.99
CA ALA A 396 51.51 14.36 -38.31
C ALA A 396 52.41 14.38 -37.06
#